data_AF-A0A820TT36-F1
#
_entry.id   AF-A0A820TT36-F1
#
_cell.length_a   1.000
_cell.length_b   1.000
_cell.length_c   1.000
_cell.angle_alpha   90.00
_cell.angle_beta   90.00
_cell.angle_gamma   90.00
#
_symmetry.space_group_name_H-M   'P 1'
#
loop_
_entity.id
_entity.type
_entity.pdbx_description
1 polymer ?
#
loop_
_entity_poly.entity_id
_entity_poly.type
_entity_poly.pdbx_seq_one_letter_code
_entity_poly.pdbx_strand_id
1 'polypeptide(L)'
;MGNSHSLSTPRYCANFRTNDGKIFKLSYRALVDHIVLLRLVTAHPEITEPGETLNYFIEDYCRRMARQEMNTRHQQRALPWQIEWIWHVHRLHPVAYNDDCTKQLSSRQVVDKKYRRVRMKEHERHHSTVFSEPIRNRATFVPSLDLVIAVIRQRDFLQKFQRHHLFSQNLIDVTRDWFEQMVQNYISFLKLAIQGEIIVPTFDIDLMWHTHMRFPAFYQRTSIKLCGFVLDHNDSINNATLADAYQKTADRWRQTYKVNYGENIPKDKLRNSQYVSSCAIIVAPLGASGDSYGGGCGGGCGGGAGGGGYGGGGCGGDGGGGDGGGGDGGGCGGCGGCGGD
;
A
#
# COMPACT_ATOMS: atom_id res chain seq x y z
N MET A 1 -35.55 -2.25 -2.71
CA MET A 1 -35.13 -2.91 -1.46
C MET A 1 -35.48 -4.39 -1.58
N GLY A 2 -34.50 -5.26 -1.78
CA GLY A 2 -34.67 -6.70 -2.02
C GLY A 2 -34.18 -7.53 -0.84
N ASN A 3 -34.89 -8.64 -0.62
CA ASN A 3 -34.93 -9.51 0.55
C ASN A 3 -33.60 -9.94 1.20
N SER A 4 -33.70 -10.10 2.51
CA SER A 4 -32.79 -10.85 3.38
C SER A 4 -32.76 -12.34 3.02
N HIS A 5 -31.80 -12.74 2.20
CA HIS A 5 -31.20 -14.08 2.31
C HIS A 5 -29.71 -13.91 2.58
N SER A 6 -29.30 -14.39 3.75
CA SER A 6 -27.91 -14.58 4.16
C SER A 6 -27.27 -15.68 3.30
N LEU A 7 -27.06 -15.42 2.01
CA LEU A 7 -26.04 -16.13 1.26
C LEU A 7 -24.70 -15.68 1.84
N SER A 8 -24.05 -16.56 2.59
CA SER A 8 -22.79 -16.22 3.24
C SER A 8 -21.76 -15.93 2.16
N THR A 9 -21.30 -14.68 2.09
CA THR A 9 -20.18 -14.27 1.24
C THR A 9 -19.06 -15.31 1.31
N PRO A 10 -18.46 -15.72 0.17
CA PRO A 10 -17.43 -16.75 0.16
C PRO A 10 -16.29 -16.49 1.15
N ARG A 11 -15.76 -17.56 1.74
CA ARG A 11 -14.67 -17.49 2.73
C ARG A 11 -13.32 -17.83 2.12
N TYR A 12 -12.94 -17.14 1.05
CA TYR A 12 -11.63 -17.31 0.44
C TYR A 12 -10.53 -16.60 1.24
N CYS A 13 -9.33 -17.14 1.18
CA CYS A 13 -8.12 -16.51 1.68
C CYS A 13 -7.03 -16.70 0.64
N ALA A 14 -6.45 -15.61 0.18
CA ALA A 14 -5.26 -15.64 -0.64
C ALA A 14 -4.05 -15.68 0.31
N ASN A 15 -3.21 -16.70 0.13
CA ASN A 15 -1.97 -16.85 0.87
C ASN A 15 -0.83 -16.35 0.01
N PHE A 16 0.09 -15.60 0.59
CA PHE A 16 1.32 -15.21 -0.07
C PHE A 16 2.49 -15.33 0.90
N ARG A 17 3.65 -15.66 0.33
CA ARG A 17 4.87 -15.92 1.09
C ARG A 17 5.83 -14.74 0.95
N THR A 18 6.38 -14.30 2.06
CA THR A 18 7.47 -13.30 2.09
C THR A 18 8.83 -13.97 1.93
N ASN A 19 9.85 -13.15 1.77
CA ASN A 19 11.21 -13.60 1.48
C ASN A 19 11.79 -14.49 2.59
N ASP A 20 11.38 -14.26 3.84
CA ASP A 20 11.76 -15.06 5.02
C ASP A 20 10.88 -16.30 5.23
N GLY A 21 10.08 -16.69 4.23
CA GLY A 21 9.23 -17.88 4.29
C GLY A 21 7.93 -17.71 5.08
N LYS A 22 7.67 -16.56 5.69
CA LYS A 22 6.41 -16.32 6.42
C LYS A 22 5.24 -16.27 5.45
N ILE A 23 4.12 -16.86 5.88
CA ILE A 23 2.88 -16.87 5.10
C ILE A 23 1.93 -15.84 5.70
N PHE A 24 1.54 -14.89 4.86
CA PHE A 24 0.50 -13.91 5.17
C PHE A 24 -0.78 -14.25 4.42
N LYS A 25 -1.91 -13.83 4.99
CA LYS A 25 -3.25 -14.18 4.49
C LYS A 25 -4.11 -12.94 4.36
N LEU A 26 -4.60 -12.67 3.14
CA LEU A 26 -5.62 -11.66 2.91
C LEU A 26 -6.95 -12.35 2.60
N SER A 27 -7.96 -12.10 3.42
CA SER A 27 -9.27 -12.74 3.28
C SER A 27 -10.15 -12.00 2.28
N TYR A 28 -10.90 -12.71 1.44
CA TYR A 28 -11.87 -12.08 0.52
C TYR A 28 -12.90 -11.23 1.25
N ARG A 29 -13.26 -11.63 2.48
CA ARG A 29 -14.11 -10.85 3.37
C ARG A 29 -13.59 -9.42 3.63
N ALA A 30 -12.28 -9.23 3.69
CA ALA A 30 -11.69 -7.89 3.88
C ALA A 30 -11.98 -6.99 2.67
N LEU A 31 -11.87 -7.55 1.45
CA LEU A 31 -12.20 -6.85 0.21
C LEU A 31 -13.71 -6.56 0.14
N VAL A 32 -14.57 -7.54 0.48
CA VAL A 32 -16.02 -7.34 0.54
C VAL A 32 -16.39 -6.21 1.51
N ASP A 33 -15.84 -6.25 2.72
CA ASP A 33 -16.12 -5.23 3.74
C ASP A 33 -15.59 -3.84 3.31
N HIS A 34 -14.55 -3.79 2.48
CA HIS A 34 -14.03 -2.54 1.91
C HIS A 34 -14.94 -2.02 0.79
N ILE A 35 -15.32 -2.87 -0.16
CA ILE A 35 -16.27 -2.53 -1.24
C ILE A 35 -17.59 -2.00 -0.68
N VAL A 36 -18.11 -2.63 0.38
CA VAL A 36 -19.34 -2.16 1.04
C VAL A 36 -19.18 -0.76 1.61
N LEU A 37 -18.03 -0.45 2.22
CA LEU A 37 -17.73 0.90 2.70
C LEU A 37 -17.69 1.90 1.53
N LEU A 38 -16.98 1.56 0.45
CA LEU A 38 -16.87 2.43 -0.73
C LEU A 38 -18.25 2.70 -1.38
N ARG A 39 -19.10 1.68 -1.50
CA ARG A 39 -20.48 1.83 -2.00
C ARG A 39 -21.31 2.76 -1.12
N LEU A 40 -21.17 2.64 0.21
CA LEU A 40 -21.87 3.53 1.15
C LEU A 40 -21.41 4.97 0.99
N VAL A 41 -20.11 5.21 1.05
CA VAL A 41 -19.53 6.56 0.91
C VAL A 41 -19.93 7.19 -0.42
N THR A 42 -19.91 6.40 -1.50
CA THR A 42 -20.34 6.85 -2.83
C THR A 42 -21.81 7.28 -2.88
N ALA A 43 -22.68 6.65 -2.08
CA ALA A 43 -24.11 7.00 -2.00
C ALA A 43 -24.39 8.21 -1.08
N HIS A 44 -23.37 8.69 -0.36
CA HIS A 44 -23.46 9.72 0.68
C HIS A 44 -22.39 10.79 0.47
N PRO A 45 -22.51 11.63 -0.58
CA PRO A 45 -21.48 12.61 -0.94
C PRO A 45 -21.17 13.62 0.17
N GLU A 46 -22.10 13.85 1.12
CA GLU A 46 -21.94 14.76 2.25
C GLU A 46 -20.76 14.43 3.17
N ILE A 47 -20.25 13.19 3.13
CA ILE A 47 -19.05 12.77 3.88
C ILE A 47 -17.76 12.84 3.05
N THR A 48 -17.84 13.35 1.82
CA THR A 48 -16.73 13.49 0.88
C THR A 48 -16.54 14.91 0.37
N GLU A 49 -17.34 15.86 0.86
CA GLU A 49 -17.32 17.27 0.47
C GLU A 49 -17.03 18.16 1.69
N PRO A 50 -16.35 19.32 1.49
CA PRO A 50 -16.17 20.27 2.57
C PRO A 50 -17.52 20.71 3.13
N GLY A 51 -17.68 20.65 4.45
CA GLY A 51 -18.91 21.06 5.11
C GLY A 51 -18.98 20.65 6.58
N GLU A 52 -19.99 21.14 7.27
CA GLU A 52 -20.21 20.88 8.70
C GLU A 52 -20.34 19.39 9.01
N THR A 53 -20.99 18.62 8.13
CA THR A 53 -21.13 17.17 8.27
C THR A 53 -19.77 16.47 8.32
N LEU A 54 -18.88 16.75 7.35
CA LEU A 54 -17.56 16.15 7.31
C LEU A 54 -16.72 16.57 8.54
N ASN A 55 -16.74 17.85 8.88
CA ASN A 55 -16.03 18.39 10.04
C ASN A 55 -16.47 17.71 11.34
N TYR A 56 -17.79 17.56 11.52
CA TYR A 56 -18.35 16.88 12.68
C TYR A 56 -17.80 15.45 12.83
N PHE A 57 -17.83 14.65 11.75
CA PHE A 57 -17.37 13.27 11.83
C PHE A 57 -15.85 13.15 12.00
N ILE A 58 -15.08 14.12 11.50
CA ILE A 58 -13.64 14.22 11.78
C ILE A 58 -13.41 14.52 13.27
N GLU A 59 -14.12 15.49 13.85
CA GLU A 59 -14.03 15.82 15.27
C GLU A 59 -14.45 14.63 16.16
N ASP A 60 -15.53 13.94 15.80
CA ASP A 60 -16.00 12.75 16.51
C ASP A 60 -14.98 11.59 16.43
N TYR A 61 -14.35 11.40 15.26
CA TYR A 61 -13.27 10.42 15.09
C TYR A 61 -12.08 10.74 16.00
N CYS A 62 -11.59 11.98 15.98
CA CYS A 62 -10.48 12.42 16.82
C CYS A 62 -10.78 12.26 18.32
N ARG A 63 -11.99 12.64 18.75
CA ARG A 63 -12.45 12.45 20.13
C ARG A 63 -12.45 10.98 20.54
N ARG A 64 -12.94 10.08 19.69
CA ARG A 64 -12.97 8.63 19.96
C ARG A 64 -11.57 8.03 20.04
N MET A 65 -10.65 8.48 19.18
CA MET A 65 -9.23 8.09 19.26
C MET A 65 -8.62 8.52 20.60
N ALA A 66 -8.80 9.78 20.98
CA ALA A 66 -8.28 10.31 22.24
C ALA A 66 -8.83 9.58 23.48
N ARG A 67 -10.12 9.21 23.45
CA ARG A 67 -10.79 8.46 24.52
C ARG A 67 -10.59 6.94 24.46
N GLN A 68 -9.81 6.44 23.50
CA GLN A 68 -9.57 5.00 23.32
C GLN A 68 -10.86 4.18 23.08
N GLU A 69 -11.86 4.83 22.46
CA GLU A 69 -13.18 4.27 22.16
C GLU A 69 -13.19 3.43 20.87
N MET A 70 -12.01 3.03 20.38
CA MET A 70 -11.84 2.27 19.12
C MET A 70 -10.91 1.07 19.27
N ASN A 71 -10.46 0.73 20.49
CA ASN A 71 -9.42 -0.28 20.73
C ASN A 71 -9.95 -1.72 20.74
N THR A 72 -11.24 -1.93 21.02
CA THR A 72 -11.84 -3.26 21.15
C THR A 72 -12.76 -3.60 19.98
N ARG A 73 -12.99 -4.89 19.76
CA ARG A 73 -13.96 -5.36 18.76
C ARG A 73 -15.39 -4.87 19.05
N HIS A 74 -15.76 -4.74 20.32
CA HIS A 74 -17.09 -4.27 20.71
C HIS A 74 -17.28 -2.79 20.35
N GLN A 75 -16.30 -1.96 20.74
CA GLN A 75 -16.25 -0.54 20.37
C GLN A 75 -16.31 -0.34 18.85
N GLN A 76 -15.44 -1.03 18.10
CA GLN A 76 -15.42 -0.91 16.64
C GLN A 76 -16.70 -1.40 15.96
N ARG A 77 -17.43 -2.32 16.60
CA ARG A 77 -18.73 -2.78 16.09
C ARG A 77 -19.82 -1.71 16.21
N ALA A 78 -19.70 -0.81 17.19
CA ALA A 78 -20.66 0.26 17.47
C ALA A 78 -20.32 1.57 16.72
N LEU A 79 -19.26 1.60 15.90
CA LEU A 79 -18.89 2.79 15.16
C LEU A 79 -19.90 3.09 14.05
N PRO A 80 -20.33 4.36 13.90
CA PRO A 80 -20.98 4.82 12.68
C PRO A 80 -20.08 4.56 11.47
N TRP A 81 -20.67 4.26 10.32
CA TRP A 81 -19.89 3.97 9.11
C TRP A 81 -19.11 5.20 8.63
N GLN A 82 -19.58 6.42 8.94
CA GLN A 82 -18.87 7.67 8.68
C GLN A 82 -17.55 7.73 9.45
N ILE A 83 -17.55 7.32 10.72
CA ILE A 83 -16.31 7.22 11.52
C ILE A 83 -15.39 6.14 10.95
N GLU A 84 -15.96 5.02 10.48
CA GLU A 84 -15.16 4.01 9.77
C GLU A 84 -14.54 4.55 8.47
N TRP A 85 -15.22 5.45 7.76
CA TRP A 85 -14.70 6.13 6.57
C TRP A 85 -13.56 7.08 6.92
N ILE A 86 -13.74 8.00 7.87
CA ILE A 86 -12.67 8.90 8.33
C ILE A 86 -11.45 8.09 8.80
N TRP A 87 -11.69 7.04 9.59
CA TRP A 87 -10.62 6.16 10.04
C TRP A 87 -9.97 5.38 8.89
N HIS A 88 -10.71 5.02 7.84
CA HIS A 88 -10.15 4.40 6.65
C HIS A 88 -9.22 5.36 5.92
N VAL A 89 -9.63 6.60 5.67
CA VAL A 89 -8.80 7.62 5.02
C VAL A 89 -7.52 7.90 5.79
N HIS A 90 -7.60 8.01 7.12
CA HIS A 90 -6.40 8.16 7.95
C HIS A 90 -5.45 6.96 7.81
N ARG A 91 -5.98 5.72 7.80
CA ARG A 91 -5.18 4.50 7.60
C ARG A 91 -4.61 4.34 6.19
N LEU A 92 -5.14 5.05 5.19
CA LEU A 92 -4.50 5.09 3.86
C LEU A 92 -3.13 5.75 3.94
N HIS A 93 -2.80 6.49 4.99
CA HIS A 93 -1.48 7.10 5.17
C HIS A 93 -0.72 6.35 6.29
N PRO A 94 -0.22 5.14 6.03
CA PRO A 94 0.28 4.23 7.06
C PRO A 94 1.44 4.79 7.88
N VAL A 95 2.28 5.65 7.30
CA VAL A 95 3.38 6.30 8.04
C VAL A 95 2.83 7.33 9.03
N ALA A 96 2.01 8.27 8.55
CA ALA A 96 1.38 9.30 9.38
C ALA A 96 0.49 8.69 10.47
N TYR A 97 -0.35 7.70 10.12
CA TYR A 97 -1.23 7.02 11.06
C TYR A 97 -0.46 6.30 12.18
N ASN A 98 0.66 5.66 11.83
CA ASN A 98 1.54 5.02 12.80
C ASN A 98 2.15 6.05 13.77
N ASP A 99 2.66 7.15 13.22
CA ASP A 99 3.24 8.23 14.01
C ASP A 99 2.21 8.88 14.94
N ASP A 100 1.02 9.18 14.45
CA ASP A 100 -0.06 9.76 15.25
C ASP A 100 -0.48 8.85 16.40
N CYS A 101 -0.65 7.55 16.13
CA CYS A 101 -0.98 6.59 17.18
C CYS A 101 0.14 6.43 18.21
N THR A 102 1.39 6.31 17.76
CA THR A 102 2.53 6.03 18.65
C THR A 102 2.94 7.23 19.49
N LYS A 103 2.80 8.45 18.96
CA LYS A 103 3.16 9.70 19.65
C LYS A 103 2.06 10.20 20.58
N GLN A 104 0.78 10.00 20.24
CA GLN A 104 -0.34 10.65 20.95
C GLN A 104 -1.15 9.71 21.84
N LEU A 105 -1.19 8.40 21.56
CA LEU A 105 -1.97 7.46 22.37
C LEU A 105 -1.13 6.89 23.52
N SER A 106 -1.76 6.68 24.69
CA SER A 106 -1.08 6.11 25.85
C SER A 106 -0.54 4.69 25.62
N SER A 107 -1.15 3.94 24.70
CA SER A 107 -0.68 2.61 24.30
C SER A 107 0.64 2.64 23.54
N ARG A 108 0.99 3.78 22.91
CA ARG A 108 2.10 3.94 21.95
C ARG A 108 2.07 2.88 20.85
N GLN A 109 0.88 2.46 20.45
CA GLN A 109 0.64 1.42 19.46
C GLN A 109 -0.48 1.84 18.53
N VAL A 110 -0.42 1.39 17.27
CA VAL A 110 -1.49 1.58 16.30
C VAL A 110 -2.81 0.97 16.78
N VAL A 111 -3.90 1.69 16.57
CA VAL A 111 -5.24 1.11 16.77
C VAL A 111 -5.53 0.19 15.58
N ASP A 112 -5.52 -1.12 15.82
CA ASP A 112 -5.75 -2.13 14.80
C ASP A 112 -7.24 -2.40 14.55
N LYS A 113 -7.59 -2.72 13.30
CA LYS A 113 -8.94 -3.15 12.89
C LYS A 113 -9.23 -4.57 13.37
N LYS A 114 -10.08 -4.69 14.39
CA LYS A 114 -10.53 -5.96 15.00
C LYS A 114 -11.93 -6.38 14.51
N TYR A 115 -12.82 -5.43 14.24
CA TYR A 115 -14.14 -5.70 13.67
C TYR A 115 -14.12 -5.50 12.16
N ARG A 116 -14.46 -6.55 11.40
CA ARG A 116 -14.29 -6.54 9.94
C ARG A 116 -15.51 -6.04 9.16
N ARG A 117 -16.73 -6.25 9.66
CA ARG A 117 -17.98 -5.95 8.92
C ARG A 117 -18.35 -4.46 9.00
N VAL A 118 -18.98 -3.94 7.95
CA VAL A 118 -19.67 -2.63 7.97
C VAL A 118 -21.18 -2.89 8.06
N ARG A 119 -21.91 -2.16 8.92
CA ARG A 119 -23.38 -2.30 9.08
C ARG A 119 -24.10 -1.19 8.32
N MET A 120 -24.99 -1.57 7.40
CA MET A 120 -25.83 -0.61 6.65
C MET A 120 -27.07 -0.14 7.42
N LYS A 121 -27.62 -0.96 8.34
CA LYS A 121 -28.97 -0.77 8.90
C LYS A 121 -29.09 0.11 10.14
N GLU A 122 -27.99 0.62 10.72
CA GLU A 122 -28.04 1.49 11.92
C GLU A 122 -28.13 3.00 11.58
N HIS A 123 -28.25 3.32 10.29
CA HIS A 123 -28.21 4.66 9.70
C HIS A 123 -29.34 5.61 10.16
N GLU A 124 -30.60 5.14 10.16
CA GLU A 124 -31.76 6.03 10.32
C GLU A 124 -31.90 6.66 11.72
N ARG A 125 -31.24 6.10 12.74
CA ARG A 125 -31.39 6.59 14.13
C ARG A 125 -30.34 7.60 14.57
N HIS A 126 -29.20 7.66 13.88
CA HIS A 126 -28.05 8.45 14.33
C HIS A 126 -28.06 9.89 13.78
N HIS A 127 -28.53 10.14 12.55
CA HIS A 127 -28.46 11.50 11.98
C HIS A 127 -29.25 12.54 12.78
N SER A 128 -30.42 12.18 13.34
CA SER A 128 -31.27 13.15 14.07
C SER A 128 -30.82 13.44 15.50
N THR A 129 -30.04 12.55 16.13
CA THR A 129 -29.54 12.70 17.52
C THR A 129 -28.10 13.20 17.60
N VAL A 130 -27.32 13.03 16.54
CA VAL A 130 -25.88 13.35 16.49
C VAL A 130 -25.62 14.85 16.31
N PHE A 131 -26.49 15.56 15.58
CA PHE A 131 -26.43 17.02 15.45
C PHE A 131 -26.95 17.80 16.67
N SER A 132 -27.52 17.12 17.69
CA SER A 132 -28.13 17.80 18.84
C SER A 132 -27.24 17.92 20.08
N GLU A 133 -26.15 17.15 20.18
CA GLU A 133 -25.25 17.23 21.34
C GLU A 133 -23.94 17.97 21.02
N PRO A 134 -23.66 19.10 21.68
CA PRO A 134 -22.37 19.77 21.54
C PRO A 134 -21.25 18.86 22.08
N ILE A 135 -20.18 18.70 21.31
CA ILE A 135 -19.01 17.91 21.70
C ILE A 135 -18.32 18.61 22.88
N ARG A 136 -18.67 18.21 24.11
CA ARG A 136 -18.01 18.71 25.33
C ARG A 136 -16.71 17.93 25.57
N ASN A 137 -15.63 18.68 25.85
CA ASN A 137 -14.23 18.28 26.05
C ASN A 137 -13.43 17.97 24.77
N ARG A 138 -12.47 18.85 24.45
CA ARG A 138 -11.36 18.63 23.50
C ARG A 138 -10.35 17.63 24.08
N ALA A 139 -10.67 16.34 24.03
CA ALA A 139 -9.62 15.34 24.15
C ALA A 139 -8.77 15.42 22.87
N THR A 140 -7.47 15.69 22.98
CA THR A 140 -6.63 16.09 21.85
C THR A 140 -5.91 14.89 21.24
N PHE A 141 -6.59 14.20 20.31
CA PHE A 141 -5.92 13.45 19.25
C PHE A 141 -5.99 14.34 18.00
N VAL A 142 -4.84 14.73 17.46
CA VAL A 142 -4.73 15.65 16.33
C VAL A 142 -3.98 14.93 15.22
N PRO A 143 -4.66 14.45 14.18
CA PRO A 143 -4.00 13.85 13.03
C PRO A 143 -2.96 14.81 12.45
N SER A 144 -1.78 14.29 12.11
CA SER A 144 -0.73 15.04 11.42
C SER A 144 -1.14 15.43 9.99
N LEU A 145 -2.17 14.76 9.45
CA LEU A 145 -2.78 15.01 8.17
C LEU A 145 -3.99 15.94 8.30
N ASP A 146 -4.18 16.81 7.30
CA ASP A 146 -5.46 17.46 7.08
C ASP A 146 -6.46 16.41 6.55
N LEU A 147 -7.28 15.87 7.45
CA LEU A 147 -8.27 14.84 7.12
C LEU A 147 -9.37 15.36 6.18
N VAL A 148 -9.66 16.66 6.15
CA VAL A 148 -10.63 17.22 5.19
C VAL A 148 -10.06 17.08 3.78
N ILE A 149 -8.82 17.54 3.58
CA ILE A 149 -8.15 17.46 2.27
C ILE A 149 -7.90 16.00 1.88
N ALA A 150 -7.48 15.15 2.82
CA ALA A 150 -7.28 13.72 2.56
C ALA A 150 -8.57 13.03 2.11
N VAL A 151 -9.72 13.33 2.73
CA VAL A 151 -11.03 12.81 2.32
C VAL A 151 -11.38 13.28 0.90
N ILE A 152 -11.16 14.55 0.58
CA ILE A 152 -11.48 15.13 -0.73
C ILE A 152 -10.65 14.47 -1.84
N ARG A 153 -9.37 14.16 -1.59
CA ARG A 153 -8.50 13.48 -2.58
C ARG A 153 -9.01 12.09 -2.95
N GLN A 154 -9.71 11.41 -2.05
CA GLN A 154 -10.29 10.09 -2.32
C GLN A 154 -11.50 10.13 -3.28
N ARG A 155 -12.02 11.31 -3.64
CA ARG A 155 -13.15 11.43 -4.58
C ARG A 155 -12.82 10.88 -5.97
N ASP A 156 -11.61 11.11 -6.48
CA ASP A 156 -11.19 10.57 -7.79
C ASP A 156 -11.16 9.03 -7.76
N PHE A 157 -10.65 8.44 -6.67
CA PHE A 157 -10.71 7.00 -6.47
C PHE A 157 -12.15 6.47 -6.43
N LEU A 158 -13.06 7.16 -5.72
CA LEU A 158 -14.48 6.79 -5.66
C LEU A 158 -15.18 6.89 -7.03
N GLN A 159 -14.87 7.91 -7.83
CA GLN A 159 -15.39 8.06 -9.20
C GLN A 159 -14.89 6.95 -10.12
N LYS A 160 -13.61 6.57 -10.02
CA LYS A 160 -13.06 5.40 -10.73
C LYS A 160 -13.73 4.11 -10.25
N PHE A 161 -13.97 3.98 -8.94
CA PHE A 161 -14.64 2.83 -8.37
C PHE A 161 -16.07 2.67 -8.90
N GLN A 162 -16.84 3.76 -9.03
CA GLN A 162 -18.20 3.72 -9.62
C GLN A 162 -18.24 3.09 -11.02
N ARG A 163 -17.16 3.23 -11.80
CA ARG A 163 -17.03 2.66 -13.14
C ARG A 163 -16.48 1.24 -13.14
N HIS A 164 -15.98 0.78 -12.00
CA HIS A 164 -15.42 -0.56 -11.84
C HIS A 164 -16.52 -1.61 -11.71
N HIS A 165 -16.32 -2.79 -12.31
CA HIS A 165 -17.36 -3.85 -12.30
C HIS A 165 -17.76 -4.27 -10.87
N LEU A 166 -16.83 -4.23 -9.91
CA LEU A 166 -17.12 -4.51 -8.49
C LEU A 166 -18.07 -3.50 -7.83
N PHE A 167 -18.40 -2.37 -8.44
CA PHE A 167 -19.34 -1.40 -7.87
C PHE A 167 -20.76 -1.94 -7.82
N SER A 168 -21.22 -2.57 -8.91
CA SER A 168 -22.58 -3.12 -9.02
C SER A 168 -22.62 -4.65 -8.87
N GLN A 169 -21.47 -5.33 -8.97
CA GLN A 169 -21.39 -6.80 -8.90
C GLN A 169 -22.01 -7.37 -7.61
N ASN A 170 -22.71 -8.49 -7.72
CA ASN A 170 -23.02 -9.32 -6.56
C ASN A 170 -21.74 -10.02 -6.07
N LEU A 171 -21.24 -9.63 -4.91
CA LEU A 171 -19.96 -10.08 -4.37
C LEU A 171 -19.92 -11.56 -3.97
N ILE A 172 -21.07 -12.24 -3.98
CA ILE A 172 -21.15 -13.70 -3.82
C ILE A 172 -20.61 -14.41 -5.07
N ASP A 173 -20.75 -13.79 -6.24
CA ASP A 173 -20.46 -14.40 -7.54
C ASP A 173 -18.99 -14.21 -7.97
N VAL A 174 -18.20 -13.47 -7.19
CA VAL A 174 -16.77 -13.31 -7.43
C VAL A 174 -16.05 -14.62 -7.11
N THR A 175 -15.29 -15.14 -8.07
CA THR A 175 -14.60 -16.41 -7.93
C THR A 175 -13.36 -16.31 -7.05
N ARG A 176 -12.95 -17.44 -6.47
CA ARG A 176 -11.69 -17.55 -5.73
C ARG A 176 -10.49 -17.17 -6.58
N ASP A 177 -10.41 -17.72 -7.79
CA ASP A 177 -9.25 -17.54 -8.68
C ASP A 177 -9.05 -16.07 -9.05
N TRP A 178 -10.14 -15.35 -9.32
CA TRP A 178 -10.09 -13.92 -9.61
C TRP A 178 -9.57 -13.12 -8.41
N PHE A 179 -10.09 -13.40 -7.20
CA PHE A 179 -9.61 -12.76 -5.98
C PHE A 179 -8.13 -13.07 -5.68
N GLU A 180 -7.72 -14.34 -5.81
CA GLU A 180 -6.34 -14.76 -5.60
C GLU A 180 -5.40 -14.09 -6.63
N GLN A 181 -5.85 -13.88 -7.87
CA GLN A 181 -5.09 -13.16 -8.90
C GLN A 181 -4.95 -11.66 -8.60
N MET A 182 -6.01 -10.98 -8.13
CA MET A 182 -5.90 -9.59 -7.69
C MET A 182 -4.87 -9.44 -6.57
N VAL A 183 -4.91 -10.33 -5.58
CA VAL A 183 -3.95 -10.34 -4.48
C VAL A 183 -2.55 -10.61 -5.00
N GLN A 184 -2.38 -11.55 -5.94
CA GLN A 184 -1.10 -11.82 -6.56
C GLN A 184 -0.52 -10.59 -7.27
N ASN A 185 -1.32 -9.90 -8.08
CA ASN A 185 -0.90 -8.70 -8.80
C ASN A 185 -0.50 -7.59 -7.81
N TYR A 186 -1.27 -7.41 -6.73
CA TYR A 186 -0.97 -6.47 -5.66
C TYR A 186 0.36 -6.78 -4.94
N ILE A 187 0.58 -8.04 -4.56
CA ILE A 187 1.82 -8.43 -3.87
C ILE A 187 3.02 -8.32 -4.80
N SER A 188 2.85 -8.65 -6.08
CA SER A 188 3.86 -8.41 -7.11
C SER A 188 4.19 -6.92 -7.24
N PHE A 189 3.18 -6.04 -7.25
CA PHE A 189 3.40 -4.60 -7.27
C PHE A 189 4.20 -4.09 -6.07
N LEU A 190 3.88 -4.54 -4.84
CA LEU A 190 4.65 -4.14 -3.66
C LEU A 190 6.13 -4.52 -3.78
N LYS A 191 6.46 -5.65 -4.41
CA LYS A 191 7.85 -6.10 -4.60
C LYS A 191 8.63 -5.22 -5.59
N LEU A 192 7.97 -4.36 -6.37
CA LEU A 192 8.61 -3.40 -7.27
C LEU A 192 8.99 -2.09 -6.56
N ALA A 193 8.55 -1.90 -5.31
CA ALA A 193 8.82 -0.68 -4.56
C ALA A 193 10.31 -0.56 -4.22
N ILE A 194 10.88 0.61 -4.50
CA ILE A 194 12.24 0.99 -4.14
C ILE A 194 12.14 2.24 -3.26
N GLN A 195 12.89 2.27 -2.18
CA GLN A 195 12.84 3.38 -1.23
C GLN A 195 13.26 4.69 -1.92
N GLY A 196 12.44 5.74 -1.77
CA GLY A 196 12.68 7.05 -2.38
C GLY A 196 12.13 7.21 -3.80
N GLU A 197 11.53 6.16 -4.38
CA GLU A 197 10.98 6.22 -5.73
C GLU A 197 9.45 6.07 -5.75
N ILE A 198 8.81 6.71 -6.73
CA ILE A 198 7.36 6.65 -6.93
C ILE A 198 7.03 5.38 -7.72
N ILE A 199 6.04 4.63 -7.24
CA ILE A 199 5.37 3.56 -8.00
C ILE A 199 3.88 3.85 -8.08
N VAL A 200 3.28 3.61 -9.24
CA VAL A 200 1.88 3.97 -9.51
C VAL A 200 1.05 2.70 -9.75
N PRO A 201 0.08 2.38 -8.88
CA PRO A 201 -0.73 1.17 -9.03
C PRO A 201 -1.75 1.29 -10.16
N THR A 202 -2.14 0.15 -10.77
CA THR A 202 -3.42 0.07 -11.48
C THR A 202 -4.58 0.15 -10.48
N PHE A 203 -5.80 0.41 -10.96
CA PHE A 203 -6.98 0.52 -10.08
C PHE A 203 -7.19 -0.73 -9.21
N ASP A 204 -7.09 -1.93 -9.78
CA ASP A 204 -7.26 -3.19 -9.03
C ASP A 204 -6.19 -3.38 -7.96
N ILE A 205 -4.94 -3.02 -8.28
CA ILE A 205 -3.83 -3.06 -7.34
C ILE A 205 -4.07 -2.07 -6.20
N ASP A 206 -4.53 -0.85 -6.53
CA ASP A 206 -4.82 0.20 -5.55
C ASP A 206 -5.98 -0.19 -4.62
N LEU A 207 -7.06 -0.75 -5.17
CA LEU A 207 -8.19 -1.28 -4.41
C LEU A 207 -7.76 -2.37 -3.41
N MET A 208 -6.86 -3.28 -3.83
CA MET A 208 -6.29 -4.30 -2.94
C MET A 208 -5.34 -3.71 -1.91
N TRP A 209 -4.59 -2.67 -2.28
CA TRP A 209 -3.69 -1.96 -1.37
C TRP A 209 -4.48 -1.25 -0.26
N HIS A 210 -5.50 -0.47 -0.62
CA HIS A 210 -6.47 0.12 0.31
C HIS A 210 -7.08 -0.93 1.23
N THR A 211 -7.49 -2.08 0.67
CA THR A 211 -8.04 -3.20 1.45
C THR A 211 -7.07 -3.70 2.51
N HIS A 212 -5.77 -3.81 2.19
CA HIS A 212 -4.75 -4.26 3.12
C HIS A 212 -4.41 -3.19 4.18
N MET A 213 -4.32 -1.91 3.80
CA MET A 213 -4.05 -0.79 4.71
C MET A 213 -5.12 -0.61 5.80
N ARG A 214 -6.33 -1.15 5.61
CA ARG A 214 -7.34 -1.24 6.69
C ARG A 214 -6.84 -2.01 7.93
N PHE A 215 -5.78 -2.81 7.83
CA PHE A 215 -5.19 -3.56 8.94
C PHE A 215 -3.76 -3.05 9.22
N PRO A 216 -3.59 -1.92 9.93
CA PRO A 216 -2.33 -1.16 9.96
C PRO A 216 -1.13 -1.97 10.44
N ALA A 217 -1.24 -2.74 11.54
CA ALA A 217 -0.11 -3.56 11.99
C ALA A 217 0.19 -4.73 11.04
N PHE A 218 -0.84 -5.29 10.39
CA PHE A 218 -0.64 -6.34 9.39
C PHE A 218 0.03 -5.77 8.14
N TYR A 219 -0.42 -4.62 7.67
CA TYR A 219 0.15 -3.91 6.53
C TYR A 219 1.62 -3.55 6.77
N GLN A 220 1.92 -2.90 7.89
CA GLN A 220 3.28 -2.50 8.26
C GLN A 220 4.26 -3.68 8.25
N ARG A 221 3.92 -4.77 8.97
CA ARG A 221 4.77 -5.98 9.00
C ARG A 221 4.96 -6.59 7.62
N THR A 222 3.93 -6.59 6.80
CA THR A 222 3.97 -7.21 5.48
C THR A 222 4.76 -6.37 4.48
N SER A 223 4.55 -5.05 4.47
CA SER A 223 5.29 -4.11 3.61
C SER A 223 6.78 -4.21 3.88
N ILE A 224 7.20 -4.16 5.16
CA ILE A 224 8.61 -4.31 5.55
C ILE A 224 9.18 -5.64 5.06
N LYS A 225 8.38 -6.72 5.08
CA LYS A 225 8.82 -8.05 4.63
C LYS A 225 8.83 -8.24 3.12
N LEU A 226 8.14 -7.41 2.36
CA LEU A 226 8.06 -7.49 0.90
C LEU A 226 8.99 -6.51 0.19
N CYS A 227 9.11 -5.28 0.70
CA CYS A 227 9.92 -4.22 0.08
C CYS A 227 10.92 -3.54 1.03
N GLY A 228 11.03 -3.98 2.28
CA GLY A 228 12.04 -3.48 3.23
C GLY A 228 11.60 -2.26 4.06
N PHE A 229 10.52 -1.58 3.70
CA PHE A 229 10.01 -0.40 4.39
C PHE A 229 8.48 -0.39 4.42
N VAL A 230 7.89 0.56 5.16
CA VAL A 230 6.45 0.83 5.11
C VAL A 230 6.20 1.70 3.89
N LEU A 231 5.61 1.11 2.85
CA LEU A 231 5.25 1.86 1.65
C LEU A 231 4.08 2.79 1.99
N ASP A 232 4.25 4.08 1.75
CA ASP A 232 3.21 5.08 2.04
C ASP A 232 2.32 5.28 0.82
N HIS A 233 1.03 5.53 1.03
CA HIS A 233 0.10 5.88 -0.05
C HIS A 233 -0.04 7.40 -0.12
N ASN A 234 0.90 8.02 -0.83
CA ASN A 234 0.88 9.46 -1.01
C ASN A 234 -0.03 9.83 -2.20
N ASP A 235 -1.26 10.22 -1.90
CA ASP A 235 -2.27 10.64 -2.87
C ASP A 235 -2.18 12.13 -3.29
N SER A 236 -1.13 12.84 -2.84
CA SER A 236 -0.94 14.28 -3.11
C SER A 236 -0.08 14.60 -4.34
N ILE A 237 0.41 13.58 -5.04
CA ILE A 237 1.37 13.73 -6.15
C ILE A 237 0.65 14.30 -7.39
N ASN A 238 1.28 15.27 -8.05
CA ASN A 238 0.70 15.91 -9.24
C ASN A 238 0.59 14.93 -10.45
N ASN A 239 -0.36 15.19 -11.35
CA ASN A 239 -0.67 14.31 -12.48
C ASN A 239 0.48 14.12 -13.48
N ALA A 240 1.31 15.15 -13.73
CA ALA A 240 2.41 15.06 -14.68
C ALA A 240 3.49 14.08 -14.18
N THR A 241 3.85 14.17 -12.91
CA THR A 241 4.77 13.25 -12.23
C THR A 241 4.21 11.82 -12.18
N LEU A 242 2.89 11.65 -12.10
CA LEU A 242 2.23 10.34 -12.10
C LEU A 242 2.36 9.60 -13.44
N ALA A 243 2.31 10.31 -14.59
CA ALA A 243 2.42 9.66 -15.91
C ALA A 243 3.80 9.03 -16.11
N ASP A 244 4.88 9.77 -15.82
CA ASP A 244 6.25 9.26 -15.92
C ASP A 244 6.50 8.11 -14.92
N ALA A 245 6.00 8.25 -13.69
CA ALA A 245 6.13 7.22 -12.68
C ALA A 245 5.32 5.95 -13.02
N TYR A 246 4.17 6.08 -13.68
CA TYR A 246 3.40 4.95 -14.19
C TYR A 246 4.20 4.19 -15.25
N GLN A 247 4.81 4.89 -16.21
CA GLN A 247 5.62 4.21 -17.24
C GLN A 247 6.81 3.48 -16.61
N LYS A 248 7.50 4.11 -15.65
CA LYS A 248 8.59 3.46 -14.89
C LYS A 248 8.10 2.21 -14.15
N THR A 249 6.92 2.28 -13.54
CA THR A 249 6.29 1.12 -12.87
C THR A 249 5.99 0.01 -13.88
N ALA A 250 5.44 0.36 -15.04
CA ALA A 250 5.09 -0.58 -16.09
C ALA A 250 6.33 -1.26 -16.69
N ASP A 251 7.41 -0.52 -16.89
CA ASP A 251 8.68 -1.05 -17.39
C ASP A 251 9.29 -2.02 -16.39
N ARG A 252 9.30 -1.70 -15.09
CA ARG A 252 9.76 -2.62 -14.04
C ARG A 252 8.92 -3.88 -13.98
N TRP A 253 7.60 -3.74 -14.08
CA TRP A 253 6.69 -4.88 -14.12
C TRP A 253 7.00 -5.79 -15.31
N ARG A 254 7.15 -5.23 -16.52
CA ARG A 254 7.48 -5.98 -17.73
C ARG A 254 8.84 -6.65 -17.63
N GLN A 255 9.84 -5.94 -17.11
CA GLN A 255 11.19 -6.48 -16.89
C GLN A 255 11.18 -7.63 -15.89
N THR A 256 10.40 -7.54 -14.82
CA THR A 256 10.35 -8.53 -13.73
C THR A 256 9.50 -9.75 -14.09
N TYR A 257 8.27 -9.52 -14.56
CA TYR A 257 7.27 -10.58 -14.74
C TYR A 257 7.09 -11.04 -16.18
N LYS A 258 7.73 -10.36 -17.14
CA LYS A 258 7.68 -10.66 -18.58
C LYS A 258 6.25 -10.69 -19.15
N VAL A 259 5.37 -9.82 -18.64
CA VAL A 259 4.00 -9.56 -19.09
C VAL A 259 3.72 -8.05 -19.06
N ASN A 260 2.70 -7.55 -19.75
CA ASN A 260 2.41 -6.11 -19.70
C ASN A 260 1.85 -5.72 -18.34
N TYR A 261 2.01 -4.44 -17.98
CA TYR A 261 1.45 -3.93 -16.75
C TYR A 261 -0.08 -3.91 -16.81
N GLY A 262 -0.73 -4.44 -15.77
CA GLY A 262 -2.17 -4.65 -15.73
C GLY A 262 -2.63 -6.04 -16.21
N GLU A 263 -1.77 -6.82 -16.88
CA GLU A 263 -2.06 -8.22 -17.19
C GLU A 263 -1.83 -9.12 -15.98
N ASN A 264 -2.63 -10.17 -15.88
CA ASN A 264 -2.48 -11.18 -14.83
C ASN A 264 -1.15 -11.93 -15.00
N ILE A 265 -0.35 -12.00 -13.94
CA ILE A 265 0.93 -12.72 -13.97
C ILE A 265 0.67 -14.23 -13.92
N PRO A 266 1.09 -15.01 -14.94
CA PRO A 266 1.03 -16.46 -14.91
C PRO A 266 1.90 -17.07 -13.81
N LYS A 267 1.48 -18.20 -13.22
CA LYS A 267 2.16 -18.82 -12.07
C LYS A 267 3.60 -19.28 -12.38
N ASP A 268 3.88 -19.67 -13.62
CA ASP A 268 5.23 -20.05 -14.09
C ASP A 268 6.18 -18.85 -14.12
N LYS A 269 5.70 -17.66 -14.52
CA LYS A 269 6.47 -16.43 -14.53
C LYS A 269 6.90 -15.98 -13.13
N LEU A 270 6.09 -16.26 -12.10
CA LEU A 270 6.46 -16.00 -10.71
C LEU A 270 7.62 -16.87 -10.22
N ARG A 271 7.70 -18.12 -10.70
CA ARG A 271 8.79 -19.05 -10.35
C ARG A 271 10.10 -18.67 -11.02
N ASN A 272 10.01 -18.13 -12.24
CA ASN A 272 11.14 -17.77 -13.09
C ASN A 272 11.55 -16.30 -13.00
N SER A 273 10.84 -15.49 -12.19
CA SER A 273 11.22 -14.11 -11.92
C SER A 273 12.61 -14.09 -11.31
N GLN A 274 13.57 -13.47 -12.01
CA GLN A 274 14.98 -13.36 -11.60
C GLN A 274 15.16 -12.67 -10.23
N TYR A 275 14.11 -12.00 -9.76
CA TYR A 275 13.99 -11.49 -8.40
C TYR A 275 13.01 -12.37 -7.61
N VAL A 276 13.44 -13.58 -7.27
CA VAL A 276 13.03 -14.18 -6.01
C VAL A 276 13.64 -13.27 -4.96
N SER A 277 12.89 -12.26 -4.52
CA SER A 277 13.41 -11.15 -3.70
C SER A 277 14.27 -11.69 -2.54
N SER A 278 15.56 -11.63 -2.75
CA SER A 278 16.65 -11.79 -1.80
C SER A 278 17.50 -10.52 -1.81
N CYS A 279 16.94 -9.39 -2.29
CA CYS A 279 17.70 -8.21 -2.67
C CYS A 279 18.62 -7.73 -1.55
N ALA A 280 19.89 -8.11 -1.74
CA ALA A 280 21.07 -7.30 -1.66
C ALA A 280 21.30 -6.56 -0.34
N ILE A 281 22.28 -7.09 0.40
CA ILE A 281 23.23 -6.27 1.14
C ILE A 281 23.80 -5.21 0.18
N ILE A 282 23.63 -3.93 0.51
CA ILE A 282 24.57 -2.89 0.10
C ILE A 282 25.37 -2.51 1.34
N VAL A 283 26.67 -2.81 1.29
CA VAL A 283 27.68 -2.24 2.18
C VAL A 283 27.75 -0.75 1.88
N ALA A 284 27.48 0.10 2.87
CA ALA A 284 27.79 1.52 2.77
C ALA A 284 29.32 1.68 2.63
N PRO A 285 29.85 2.60 1.79
CA PRO A 285 31.25 2.95 1.87
C PRO A 285 31.55 3.46 3.29
N LEU A 286 32.57 2.88 3.91
CA LEU A 286 33.18 3.41 5.13
C LEU A 286 33.72 4.83 4.86
N GLY A 287 33.31 5.79 5.69
CA GLY A 287 33.86 7.15 5.78
C GLY A 287 32.78 8.23 5.60
N ALA A 288 32.47 9.10 6.56
CA ALA A 288 33.15 9.48 7.79
C ALA A 288 32.16 10.14 8.78
N SER A 289 32.46 9.96 10.08
CA SER A 289 32.21 10.86 11.23
C SER A 289 30.77 11.37 11.49
N GLY A 290 30.17 11.24 12.67
CA GLY A 290 30.67 10.80 13.98
C GLY A 290 29.55 10.81 15.02
N ASP A 291 29.85 10.20 16.18
CA ASP A 291 29.33 10.48 17.53
C ASP A 291 27.80 10.34 17.73
N SER A 292 27.23 9.56 18.67
CA SER A 292 27.67 9.10 19.98
C SER A 292 26.65 8.09 20.54
N TYR A 293 26.99 7.49 21.69
CA TYR A 293 26.32 6.46 22.51
C TYR A 293 26.66 5.02 22.09
N GLY A 294 27.65 4.34 22.67
CA GLY A 294 28.18 4.44 24.03
C GLY A 294 27.45 3.47 24.96
N GLY A 295 28.04 2.29 25.18
CA GLY A 295 27.56 1.29 26.13
C GLY A 295 28.20 -0.09 25.94
N GLY A 296 29.37 -0.31 26.56
CA GLY A 296 30.02 -1.63 26.74
C GLY A 296 29.14 -2.57 27.58
N CYS A 297 29.42 -3.86 27.74
CA CYS A 297 30.70 -4.52 28.10
C CYS A 297 30.59 -6.03 27.79
N GLY A 298 31.62 -6.66 27.18
CA GLY A 298 32.54 -7.62 27.86
C GLY A 298 32.15 -9.09 27.56
N GLY A 299 33.03 -10.03 27.21
CA GLY A 299 34.48 -10.04 27.00
C GLY A 299 34.99 -11.46 26.65
N GLY A 300 36.16 -11.53 26.01
CA GLY A 300 37.13 -12.66 25.99
C GLY A 300 36.83 -13.87 25.08
N CYS A 301 37.78 -14.61 24.53
CA CYS A 301 39.21 -14.46 24.20
C CYS A 301 39.68 -15.80 23.58
N GLY A 302 40.65 -15.77 22.66
CA GLY A 302 41.44 -16.93 22.17
C GLY A 302 41.20 -17.27 20.70
N GLY A 303 42.18 -17.41 19.80
CA GLY A 303 43.64 -17.42 19.87
C GLY A 303 44.22 -18.40 18.83
N GLY A 304 45.26 -17.99 18.09
CA GLY A 304 46.14 -18.85 17.23
C GLY A 304 45.72 -18.94 15.75
N ALA A 305 46.45 -18.48 14.72
CA ALA A 305 47.86 -18.49 14.30
C ALA A 305 48.31 -19.73 13.47
N GLY A 306 48.93 -19.44 12.30
CA GLY A 306 49.70 -20.36 11.43
C GLY A 306 49.01 -20.70 10.09
N GLY A 307 49.60 -20.61 8.89
CA GLY A 307 50.96 -20.33 8.43
C GLY A 307 51.25 -21.11 7.13
N GLY A 308 51.85 -20.45 6.12
CA GLY A 308 52.52 -21.03 4.92
C GLY A 308 51.61 -21.59 3.80
N GLY A 309 51.89 -21.50 2.50
CA GLY A 309 53.02 -21.00 1.72
C GLY A 309 53.02 -21.68 0.32
N TYR A 310 53.60 -20.99 -0.68
CA TYR A 310 54.21 -21.48 -1.96
C TYR A 310 53.28 -22.13 -3.01
N GLY A 311 53.07 -21.55 -4.21
CA GLY A 311 53.94 -21.58 -5.41
C GLY A 311 53.17 -22.34 -6.52
N GLY A 312 53.23 -22.12 -7.84
CA GLY A 312 53.97 -21.29 -8.78
C GLY A 312 53.66 -21.81 -10.23
N GLY A 313 53.93 -21.01 -11.27
CA GLY A 313 53.95 -21.39 -12.71
C GLY A 313 52.58 -21.32 -13.41
N GLY A 314 52.34 -20.53 -14.46
CA GLY A 314 52.98 -20.52 -15.80
C GLY A 314 52.07 -21.32 -16.76
N CYS A 315 51.82 -21.04 -18.04
CA CYS A 315 52.28 -20.12 -19.08
C CYS A 315 51.44 -20.40 -20.37
N GLY A 316 51.47 -19.50 -21.38
CA GLY A 316 50.99 -19.73 -22.77
C GLY A 316 49.64 -19.06 -23.07
N GLY A 317 49.52 -18.02 -23.92
CA GLY A 317 49.90 -17.92 -25.35
C GLY A 317 48.69 -18.34 -26.20
N ASP A 318 48.23 -17.74 -27.29
CA ASP A 318 48.67 -16.67 -28.19
C ASP A 318 47.48 -16.27 -29.10
N GLY A 319 47.55 -15.08 -29.72
CA GLY A 319 46.97 -14.76 -31.04
C GLY A 319 45.47 -14.41 -31.09
N GLY A 320 44.99 -13.44 -31.86
CA GLY A 320 45.58 -12.58 -32.89
C GLY A 320 44.45 -11.96 -33.74
N GLY A 321 44.75 -10.84 -34.41
CA GLY A 321 43.93 -10.18 -35.44
C GLY A 321 43.03 -9.04 -34.91
N GLY A 322 43.01 -7.82 -35.44
CA GLY A 322 43.53 -7.30 -36.71
C GLY A 322 42.48 -6.36 -37.32
N ASP A 323 42.78 -5.05 -37.23
CA ASP A 323 42.45 -3.88 -38.06
C ASP A 323 41.21 -3.76 -38.99
N GLY A 324 40.74 -2.49 -39.05
CA GLY A 324 40.14 -1.82 -40.21
C GLY A 324 38.61 -1.70 -40.16
N GLY A 325 37.95 -0.56 -40.41
CA GLY A 325 38.32 0.72 -41.02
C GLY A 325 37.13 1.22 -41.87
N GLY A 326 36.86 2.54 -41.84
CA GLY A 326 35.93 3.26 -42.76
C GLY A 326 34.44 3.13 -42.43
N GLY A 327 33.56 4.14 -42.56
CA GLY A 327 33.60 5.40 -43.31
C GLY A 327 32.23 5.60 -43.97
N ASP A 328 31.73 6.85 -43.95
CA ASP A 328 30.58 7.40 -44.71
C ASP A 328 29.16 6.91 -44.32
N GLY A 329 28.08 7.69 -44.37
CA GLY A 329 27.78 9.03 -44.89
C GLY A 329 26.27 9.13 -45.21
N GLY A 330 25.68 10.33 -45.13
CA GLY A 330 24.31 10.67 -45.59
C GLY A 330 23.19 10.48 -44.54
N GLY A 331 22.35 11.45 -44.17
CA GLY A 331 21.88 12.66 -44.85
C GLY A 331 20.61 12.35 -45.65
N CYS A 332 19.41 12.70 -45.13
CA CYS A 332 18.19 13.08 -45.88
C CYS A 332 16.97 13.36 -44.95
N GLY A 333 16.25 14.46 -45.25
CA GLY A 333 14.84 14.72 -44.90
C GLY A 333 14.62 15.56 -43.62
N GLY A 334 14.15 16.81 -43.62
CA GLY A 334 13.44 17.58 -44.65
C GLY A 334 11.96 17.77 -44.31
N CYS A 335 11.66 18.84 -43.56
CA CYS A 335 10.54 19.81 -43.65
C CYS A 335 9.06 19.40 -43.87
N GLY A 336 8.18 20.09 -43.12
CA GLY A 336 6.77 20.37 -43.44
C GLY A 336 5.81 19.92 -42.32
N GLY A 337 4.97 20.73 -41.67
CA GLY A 337 4.43 22.06 -41.96
C GLY A 337 2.90 21.99 -42.09
N CYS A 338 2.18 22.71 -41.21
CA CYS A 338 0.75 23.11 -41.29
C CYS A 338 -0.30 21.98 -41.13
N GLY A 339 -1.48 22.14 -40.54
CA GLY A 339 -2.31 23.28 -40.10
C GLY A 339 -3.80 22.90 -40.28
N GLY A 340 -4.71 23.41 -39.44
CA GLY A 340 -6.19 23.31 -39.53
C GLY A 340 -6.79 21.90 -39.37
N ASP A 341 -7.89 21.64 -38.68
CA ASP A 341 -9.03 22.44 -38.19
C ASP A 341 -9.53 21.92 -36.84
#